data_AF-A0A9E4G4N9-F1
#
_entry.id   AF-A0A9E4G4N9-F1
#
_cell.length_a   1.000
_cell.length_b   1.000
_cell.length_c   1.000
_cell.angle_alpha   90.00
_cell.angle_beta   90.00
_cell.angle_gamma   90.00
#
_symmetry.space_group_name_H-M   'P 1'
#
loop_
_entity.id
_entity.type
_entity.pdbx_description
1 polymer ?
#
loop_
_entity_poly.entity_id
_entity_poly.type
_entity_poly.pdbx_seq_one_letter_code
_entity_poly.pdbx_strand_id
1 'polypeptide(L)'
;MNEHFDIYDEALTHIGVKPREAVHRDGDWHQVFHCWVIGRDPDGAAYVVLQKRALDRDYAGKIDISAAGHLEAGESVCDGVREIQEELGLRVAFEDLIPLGIRLGATKIGDFIDCQFSHVYFYECNQPLETYHYQSEEILGLV
;
A
#
# COMPACT_ATOMS: atom_id res chain seq x y z
N MET A 1 18.25 1.57 -4.10
CA MET A 1 17.83 1.47 -5.51
C MET A 1 17.06 2.75 -5.83
N ASN A 2 17.22 3.36 -7.00
CA ASN A 2 16.41 4.53 -7.35
C ASN A 2 15.07 4.04 -7.90
N GLU A 3 14.06 3.96 -7.04
CA GLU A 3 12.68 3.71 -7.45
C GLU A 3 12.19 4.83 -8.37
N HIS A 4 11.48 4.45 -9.43
CA HIS A 4 10.85 5.37 -10.36
C HIS A 4 9.36 5.07 -10.40
N PHE A 5 8.55 6.12 -10.47
CA PHE A 5 7.10 6.00 -10.57
C PHE A 5 6.62 6.61 -11.88
N ASP A 6 5.59 6.01 -12.42
CA ASP A 6 4.75 6.65 -13.42
C ASP A 6 4.02 7.84 -12.79
N ILE A 7 4.01 8.96 -13.49
CA ILE A 7 3.30 10.17 -13.09
C ILE A 7 2.09 10.43 -13.98
N TYR A 8 1.05 10.99 -13.37
CA TYR A 8 -0.27 11.13 -13.96
C TYR A 8 -0.79 12.57 -13.84
N ASP A 9 -1.73 12.92 -14.71
CA ASP A 9 -2.56 14.10 -14.51
C ASP A 9 -3.77 13.79 -13.60
N GLU A 10 -4.59 14.81 -13.30
CA GLU A 10 -5.77 14.68 -12.44
C GLU A 10 -6.86 13.76 -13.03
N ALA A 11 -6.81 13.48 -14.34
CA ALA A 11 -7.72 12.56 -15.03
C ALA A 11 -7.18 11.12 -15.07
N LEU A 12 -6.10 10.82 -14.32
CA LEU A 12 -5.40 9.54 -14.31
C LEU A 12 -4.80 9.17 -15.68
N THR A 13 -4.45 10.17 -16.48
CA THR A 13 -3.72 9.97 -17.75
C THR A 13 -2.23 9.94 -17.46
N HIS A 14 -1.54 8.92 -17.96
CA HIS A 14 -0.07 8.83 -17.84
C HIS A 14 0.60 9.99 -18.60
N ILE A 15 1.52 10.69 -17.95
CA ILE A 15 2.23 11.86 -18.52
C ILE A 15 3.75 11.77 -18.43
N GLY A 16 4.31 10.74 -17.80
CA GLY A 16 5.76 10.54 -17.74
C GLY A 16 6.22 9.63 -16.61
N VAL A 17 7.53 9.64 -16.36
CA VAL A 17 8.20 8.86 -15.31
C VAL A 17 9.17 9.76 -14.56
N LYS A 18 9.23 9.65 -13.23
CA LYS A 18 10.19 10.38 -12.39
C LYS A 18 10.71 9.48 -11.26
N PRO A 19 11.92 9.74 -10.72
CA PRO A 19 12.38 9.06 -9.51
C PRO A 19 11.51 9.47 -8.30
N ARG A 20 11.30 8.56 -7.35
CA ARG A 20 10.48 8.74 -6.13
C ARG A 20 10.69 10.11 -5.45
N GLU A 21 11.94 10.49 -5.23
CA GLU A 21 12.29 11.75 -4.58
C GLU A 21 11.78 12.97 -5.36
N ALA A 22 11.87 12.95 -6.70
CA ALA A 22 11.37 14.04 -7.53
C ALA A 22 9.84 14.09 -7.55
N VAL A 23 9.17 12.93 -7.59
CA VAL A 23 7.70 12.83 -7.51
C VAL A 23 7.18 13.51 -6.25
N HIS A 24 7.74 13.16 -5.09
CA HIS A 24 7.29 13.72 -3.82
C HIS A 24 7.75 15.16 -3.56
N ARG A 25 8.86 15.60 -4.16
CA ARG A 25 9.29 17.00 -4.11
C ARG A 25 8.38 17.91 -4.94
N ASP A 26 8.04 17.46 -6.15
CA ASP A 26 7.28 18.24 -7.12
C ASP A 26 5.76 18.10 -6.91
N GLY A 27 5.32 17.07 -6.16
CA GLY A 27 3.91 16.78 -5.89
C GLY A 27 3.18 16.16 -7.08
N ASP A 28 3.89 15.39 -7.91
CA ASP A 28 3.28 14.73 -9.06
C ASP A 28 2.37 13.59 -8.60
N TRP A 29 1.22 13.46 -9.27
CA TRP A 29 0.31 12.35 -8.99
C TRP A 29 0.95 11.03 -9.42
N HIS A 30 0.92 10.05 -8.55
CA HIS A 30 1.38 8.68 -8.80
C HIS A 30 0.37 7.67 -8.23
N GLN A 31 0.53 6.40 -8.58
CA GLN A 31 -0.39 5.34 -8.17
C GLN A 31 0.21 4.49 -7.05
N VAL A 32 -0.65 4.07 -6.13
CA VAL A 32 -0.29 3.16 -5.03
C VAL A 32 -1.32 2.05 -4.94
N PHE A 33 -0.89 0.88 -4.48
CA PHE A 33 -1.73 -0.28 -4.21
C PHE A 33 -1.97 -0.38 -2.71
N HIS A 34 -3.24 -0.45 -2.28
CA HIS A 34 -3.64 -0.62 -0.89
C HIS A 34 -4.52 -1.85 -0.73
N CYS A 35 -4.18 -2.73 0.20
CA CYS A 35 -5.00 -3.87 0.57
C CYS A 35 -5.28 -3.87 2.09
N TRP A 36 -6.56 -3.90 2.45
CA TRP A 36 -6.97 -4.19 3.82
C TRP A 36 -7.28 -5.69 3.95
N VAL A 37 -6.57 -6.34 4.86
CA VAL A 37 -6.86 -7.71 5.26
C VAL A 37 -7.92 -7.68 6.35
N ILE A 38 -9.06 -8.28 6.05
CA ILE A 38 -10.22 -8.36 6.96
C ILE A 38 -10.52 -9.81 7.29
N GLY A 39 -11.17 -10.05 8.41
CA GLY A 39 -11.62 -11.39 8.77
C GLY A 39 -12.71 -11.37 9.83
N ARG A 40 -13.08 -12.56 10.27
CA ARG A 40 -14.01 -12.79 11.38
C ARG A 40 -13.38 -13.76 12.37
N ASP A 41 -13.49 -13.42 13.65
CA ASP A 41 -13.08 -14.32 14.72
C ASP A 41 -14.05 -15.51 14.84
N PRO A 42 -13.73 -16.54 15.65
CA PRO A 42 -14.62 -17.69 15.84
C PRO A 42 -16.02 -17.36 16.38
N ASP A 43 -16.19 -16.21 17.03
CA ASP A 43 -17.48 -15.71 17.54
C ASP A 43 -18.24 -14.87 16.48
N GLY A 44 -17.65 -14.67 15.30
CA GLY A 44 -18.21 -13.98 14.14
C GLY A 44 -17.98 -12.46 14.13
N ALA A 45 -17.24 -11.91 15.09
CA ALA A 45 -16.91 -10.49 15.14
C ALA A 45 -15.89 -10.14 14.05
N ALA A 46 -16.16 -9.06 13.32
CA ALA A 46 -15.28 -8.61 12.24
C ALA A 46 -14.03 -7.91 12.80
N TYR A 47 -12.89 -8.17 12.18
CA TYR A 47 -11.63 -7.48 12.45
C TYR A 47 -10.95 -7.04 11.16
N VAL A 48 -10.01 -6.11 11.31
CA VAL A 48 -9.07 -5.68 10.27
C VAL A 48 -7.67 -5.80 10.82
N VAL A 49 -6.76 -6.35 10.02
CA VAL A 49 -5.33 -6.41 10.37
C VAL A 49 -4.73 -5.05 10.07
N LEU A 50 -3.98 -4.48 11.00
CA LEU A 50 -3.26 -3.24 10.80
C LEU A 50 -1.77 -3.48 10.96
N GLN A 51 -0.95 -2.80 10.16
CA GLN A 51 0.49 -2.84 10.38
C GLN A 51 0.93 -1.68 11.29
N LYS A 52 2.06 -1.87 11.96
CA LYS A 52 2.80 -0.81 12.63
C LYS A 52 4.11 -0.59 11.88
N ARG A 53 4.30 0.59 11.30
CA ARG A 53 5.44 0.88 10.41
C ARG A 53 6.78 0.89 11.15
N ALA A 54 7.84 0.41 10.49
CA ALA A 54 9.23 0.48 10.93
C ALA A 54 9.68 1.92 11.23
N LEU A 55 10.69 2.05 12.09
CA LEU A 55 11.10 3.36 12.65
C LEU A 55 11.90 4.22 11.66
N ASP A 56 12.39 3.62 10.59
CA ASP A 56 13.17 4.25 9.52
C ASP A 56 12.33 4.55 8.27
N ARG A 57 11.01 4.30 8.33
CA ARG A 57 10.06 4.58 7.24
C ARG A 57 9.36 5.92 7.42
N ASP A 58 8.84 6.44 6.31
CA ASP A 58 7.85 7.53 6.35
C ASP A 58 6.74 7.17 7.35
N TYR A 59 6.28 8.12 8.16
CA TYR A 59 5.28 7.85 9.22
C TYR A 59 5.70 6.81 10.28
N ALA A 60 7.00 6.73 10.59
CA ALA A 60 7.62 5.84 11.58
C ALA A 60 6.76 5.57 12.84
N GLY A 61 6.58 4.28 13.17
CA GLY A 61 5.92 3.81 14.39
C GLY A 61 4.40 4.00 14.45
N LYS A 62 3.78 4.58 13.41
CA LYS A 62 2.32 4.74 13.31
C LYS A 62 1.65 3.46 12.83
N ILE A 63 0.35 3.39 13.08
CA ILE A 63 -0.54 2.36 12.51
C ILE A 63 -0.88 2.73 11.07
N ASP A 64 -0.90 1.72 10.20
CA ASP A 64 -1.14 1.87 8.78
C ASP A 64 -1.97 0.71 8.21
N ILE A 65 -2.33 0.82 6.92
CA ILE A 65 -3.06 -0.17 6.12
C ILE A 65 -2.34 -1.53 6.16
N SER A 66 -3.10 -2.64 6.11
CA SER A 66 -2.53 -4.00 6.24
C SER A 66 -1.36 -4.27 5.30
N ALA A 67 -1.52 -3.98 4.01
CA ALA A 67 -0.42 -3.95 3.05
C ALA A 67 -0.58 -2.75 2.10
N ALA A 68 0.49 -1.99 1.88
CA ALA A 68 0.46 -0.80 1.02
C ALA A 68 1.82 -0.45 0.42
N GLY A 69 1.85 -0.25 -0.89
CA GLY A 69 3.08 0.14 -1.58
C GLY A 69 2.85 0.89 -2.89
N HIS A 70 3.95 1.41 -3.44
CA HIS A 70 3.91 2.20 -4.67
C HIS A 70 3.96 1.27 -5.88
N LEU A 71 3.24 1.63 -6.94
CA LEU A 71 3.44 0.98 -8.23
C LEU A 71 4.68 1.59 -8.90
N GLU A 72 5.68 0.76 -9.17
CA GLU A 72 6.85 1.15 -9.93
C GLU A 72 6.49 1.52 -11.37
N ALA A 73 7.37 2.26 -12.04
CA ALA A 73 7.16 2.66 -13.42
C ALA A 73 6.96 1.43 -14.34
N GLY A 74 5.83 1.40 -15.04
CA GLY A 74 5.42 0.29 -15.91
C GLY A 74 4.67 -0.84 -15.20
N GLU A 75 4.55 -0.82 -13.86
CA GLU A 75 3.68 -1.77 -13.15
C GLU A 75 2.20 -1.42 -13.38
N SER A 76 1.41 -2.47 -13.56
CA SER A 76 -0.04 -2.38 -13.51
C SER A 76 -0.52 -2.50 -12.06
N VAL A 77 -1.80 -2.18 -11.82
CA VAL A 77 -2.40 -2.33 -10.48
C VAL A 77 -2.36 -3.78 -9.99
N CYS A 78 -2.40 -4.75 -10.90
CA CYS A 78 -2.32 -6.18 -10.55
C CYS A 78 -0.95 -6.56 -9.99
N ASP A 79 0.13 -5.89 -10.43
CA ASP A 79 1.48 -6.19 -9.98
C ASP A 79 1.67 -5.79 -8.50
N GLY A 80 0.91 -4.80 -8.02
CA GLY A 80 0.89 -4.37 -6.62
C GLY A 80 0.47 -5.45 -5.61
N VAL A 81 -0.10 -6.58 -6.06
CA VAL A 81 -0.35 -7.74 -5.20
C VAL A 81 0.92 -8.25 -4.53
N ARG A 82 2.09 -8.03 -5.13
CA ARG A 82 3.38 -8.38 -4.52
C ARG A 82 3.57 -7.76 -3.14
N GLU A 83 3.02 -6.57 -2.88
CA GLU A 83 3.11 -5.88 -1.60
C GLU A 83 2.50 -6.71 -0.46
N ILE A 84 1.41 -7.45 -0.74
CA ILE A 84 0.79 -8.35 0.25
C ILE A 84 1.74 -9.49 0.61
N GLN A 85 2.49 -10.01 -0.37
CA GLN A 85 3.45 -11.07 -0.13
C GLN A 85 4.71 -10.55 0.57
N GLU A 86 5.22 -9.40 0.15
CA GLU A 86 6.42 -8.77 0.70
C GLU A 86 6.18 -8.34 2.15
N GLU A 87 5.09 -7.61 2.41
CA GLU A 87 4.81 -7.05 3.73
C GLU A 87 4.18 -8.05 4.70
N LEU A 88 3.35 -8.99 4.24
CA LEU A 88 2.58 -9.88 5.13
C LEU A 88 2.91 -11.37 4.99
N GLY A 89 3.68 -11.76 3.96
CA GLY A 89 3.99 -13.15 3.67
C GLY A 89 2.82 -13.93 3.07
N LEU A 90 1.73 -13.25 2.70
CA LEU A 90 0.53 -13.86 2.15
C LEU A 90 0.61 -13.95 0.62
N ARG A 91 0.40 -15.15 0.09
CA ARG A 91 0.29 -15.35 -1.37
C ARG A 91 -1.17 -15.26 -1.77
N VAL A 92 -1.52 -14.20 -2.47
CA VAL A 92 -2.89 -13.88 -2.88
C VAL A 92 -2.92 -13.75 -4.40
N ALA A 93 -3.96 -14.26 -5.06
CA ALA A 93 -4.18 -13.97 -6.47
C ALA A 93 -4.96 -12.65 -6.60
N PHE A 94 -4.67 -11.83 -7.61
CA PHE A 94 -5.36 -10.55 -7.80
C PHE A 94 -6.88 -10.72 -7.90
N GLU A 95 -7.33 -11.84 -8.47
CA GLU A 95 -8.75 -12.15 -8.66
C GLU A 95 -9.48 -12.48 -7.35
N ASP A 96 -8.75 -12.80 -6.28
CA ASP A 96 -9.31 -13.03 -4.94
C ASP A 96 -9.53 -11.72 -4.18
N LEU A 97 -9.02 -10.60 -4.69
CA LEU A 97 -9.20 -9.28 -4.08
C LEU A 97 -10.55 -8.68 -4.42
N ILE A 98 -11.18 -8.06 -3.41
CA ILE A 98 -12.44 -7.35 -3.57
C ILE A 98 -12.13 -5.87 -3.82
N PRO A 99 -12.41 -5.33 -5.03
CA PRO A 99 -12.11 -3.93 -5.34
C PRO A 99 -13.06 -2.98 -4.61
N LEU A 100 -12.52 -1.93 -4.01
CA LEU A 100 -13.28 -0.86 -3.34
C LEU A 100 -13.23 0.48 -4.08
N GLY A 101 -12.44 0.55 -5.15
CA GLY A 101 -12.28 1.73 -5.99
C GLY A 101 -10.98 2.49 -5.70
N ILE A 102 -10.92 3.73 -6.20
CA ILE A 102 -9.72 4.57 -6.14
C ILE A 102 -9.97 5.72 -5.16
N ARG A 103 -9.08 5.88 -4.18
CA ARG A 103 -9.07 7.01 -3.26
C ARG A 103 -8.02 8.02 -3.73
N LEU A 104 -8.43 9.27 -3.94
CA LEU A 104 -7.52 10.38 -4.18
C LEU A 104 -7.08 10.99 -2.85
N GLY A 105 -5.79 11.21 -2.68
CA GLY A 105 -5.22 11.85 -1.49
C GLY A 105 -4.13 12.84 -1.87
N ALA A 106 -4.16 14.03 -1.26
CA ALA A 106 -3.11 15.03 -1.37
C ALA A 106 -2.72 15.48 0.03
N THR A 107 -1.48 15.21 0.45
CA THR A 107 -0.96 15.56 1.78
C THR A 107 0.39 16.27 1.64
N LYS A 108 0.67 17.23 2.52
CA LYS A 108 1.97 17.90 2.60
C LYS A 108 2.55 17.83 4.01
N ILE A 109 3.79 17.37 4.13
CA ILE A 109 4.54 17.27 5.39
C ILE A 109 5.92 17.90 5.19
N GLY A 110 6.09 19.13 5.67
CA GLY A 110 7.31 19.89 5.37
C GLY A 110 7.45 20.10 3.86
N ASP A 111 8.55 19.60 3.29
CA ASP A 111 8.84 19.65 1.85
C ASP A 111 8.36 18.41 1.09
N PHE A 112 7.84 17.40 1.80
CA PHE A 112 7.27 16.19 1.18
C PHE A 112 5.82 16.44 0.79
N ILE A 113 5.50 16.23 -0.50
CA ILE A 113 4.16 16.36 -1.08
C ILE A 113 3.74 15.00 -1.63
N ASP A 114 2.59 14.54 -1.20
CA ASP A 114 2.10 13.20 -1.47
C ASP A 114 0.75 13.26 -2.16
N CYS A 115 0.76 13.08 -3.48
CA CYS A 115 -0.40 13.12 -4.36
C CYS A 115 -0.62 11.71 -4.94
N GLN A 116 -1.63 11.00 -4.43
CA GLN A 116 -1.80 9.58 -4.70
C GLN A 116 -3.17 9.24 -5.28
N PHE A 117 -3.16 8.37 -6.28
CA PHE A 117 -4.29 7.53 -6.65
C PHE A 117 -4.12 6.17 -5.97
N SER A 118 -4.79 5.97 -4.84
CA SER A 118 -4.72 4.72 -4.10
C SER A 118 -5.78 3.74 -4.59
N HIS A 119 -5.37 2.65 -5.23
CA HIS A 119 -6.26 1.54 -5.59
C HIS A 119 -6.51 0.69 -4.36
N VAL A 120 -7.76 0.68 -3.88
CA VAL A 120 -8.10 0.08 -2.59
C VAL A 120 -8.80 -1.26 -2.80
N TYR A 121 -8.30 -2.28 -2.11
CA TYR A 121 -8.81 -3.63 -2.11
C TYR A 121 -9.08 -4.14 -0.69
N PHE A 122 -10.00 -5.08 -0.58
CA PHE A 122 -10.12 -5.98 0.56
C PHE A 122 -9.62 -7.37 0.20
N TYR A 123 -9.02 -8.04 1.19
CA TYR A 123 -8.74 -9.46 1.16
C TYR A 123 -9.31 -10.11 2.43
N GLU A 124 -10.18 -11.10 2.27
CA GLU A 124 -10.76 -11.82 3.41
C GLU A 124 -9.86 -12.98 3.83
N CYS A 125 -9.30 -12.92 5.03
CA CYS A 125 -8.35 -13.89 5.57
C CYS A 125 -8.61 -14.15 7.06
N ASN A 126 -9.12 -15.35 7.37
CA ASN A 126 -9.36 -15.80 8.75
C ASN A 126 -8.16 -16.51 9.38
N GLN A 127 -6.98 -16.39 8.75
CA GLN A 127 -5.75 -16.97 9.26
C GLN A 127 -5.31 -16.24 10.55
N PRO A 128 -4.84 -16.95 11.61
CA PRO A 128 -4.39 -16.31 12.85
C PRO A 128 -3.21 -15.36 12.63
N LEU A 129 -3.19 -14.23 13.35
CA LEU A 129 -2.18 -13.18 13.17
C LEU A 129 -0.74 -13.69 13.37
N GLU A 130 -0.55 -14.67 14.23
CA GLU A 130 0.75 -15.27 14.56
C GLU A 130 1.39 -16.05 13.41
N THR A 131 0.61 -16.36 12.37
CA THR A 131 1.07 -17.12 11.21
C THR A 131 1.44 -16.22 10.02
N TYR A 132 1.29 -14.91 10.18
CA TYR A 132 1.77 -13.93 9.22
C TYR A 132 3.29 -13.81 9.33
N HIS A 133 3.95 -13.59 8.21
CA HIS A 133 5.40 -13.43 8.15
C HIS A 133 5.70 -12.09 7.50
N TYR A 134 5.82 -11.05 8.33
CA TYR A 134 6.03 -9.70 7.84
C TYR A 134 7.51 -9.36 7.67
N GLN A 135 7.79 -8.50 6.69
CA GLN A 135 9.14 -7.98 6.44
C GLN A 135 9.53 -6.97 7.53
N SER A 136 10.48 -7.35 8.38
CA SER A 136 10.89 -6.56 9.55
C SER A 136 11.53 -5.20 9.21
N GLU A 137 12.02 -5.05 7.99
CA GLU A 137 12.57 -3.82 7.42
C GLU A 137 11.48 -2.77 7.13
N GLU A 138 10.23 -3.20 6.97
CA GLU A 138 9.06 -2.35 6.66
C GLU A 138 8.15 -2.22 7.89
N ILE A 139 8.05 -3.29 8.70
CA ILE A 139 6.99 -3.50 9.70
C ILE A 139 7.56 -3.88 11.07
N LEU A 140 7.14 -3.17 12.12
CA LEU A 140 7.45 -3.50 13.52
C LEU A 140 6.55 -4.60 14.08
N GLY A 141 5.32 -4.68 13.60
CA GLY A 141 4.35 -5.68 14.04
C GLY A 141 2.99 -5.48 13.40
N LEU A 142 2.13 -6.47 13.59
CA LEU A 142 0.74 -6.46 13.16
C LEU A 142 -0.18 -6.38 14.39
N VAL A 143 -1.35 -5.78 14.22
CA VAL A 143 -2.36 -5.55 15.27
C VAL A 143 -3.76 -5.85 14.77
#